data_AF-A0A5C7PWS3-F1
#
_entry.id   AF-A0A5C7PWS3-F1
#
_cell.length_a   1.000
_cell.length_b   1.000
_cell.length_c   1.000
_cell.angle_alpha   90.00
_cell.angle_beta   90.00
_cell.angle_gamma   90.00
#
_symmetry.space_group_name_H-M   'P 1'
#
loop_
_entity.id
_entity.type
_entity.pdbx_description
1 polymer ?
#
loop_
_entity_poly.entity_id
_entity_poly.type
_entity_poly.pdbx_seq_one_letter_code
_entity_poly.pdbx_strand_id
1 'polypeptide(L)'
;MNTTAHDFVTVEMRGLKAALVARAQAERVSVSVLVRGAVARDLGLAADGEASRMNALTAGPASAASVKLSIRMTSEEARQLSAGARAAGLSRGAYLAGLIANVPVLSAAGGRSEHIAALMASCAELSTLSRNVHRLTALLRQADVEPARPYRAMLDTLAGDVRRHLELAAHVLADLQPQSRRARPPARSPQ
;
A
#
# COMPACT_ATOMS: atom_id res chain seq x y z
N MET A 1 -10.24 -5.05 -14.88
CA MET A 1 -10.16 -6.53 -14.84
C MET A 1 -11.28 -7.04 -13.95
N ASN A 2 -12.19 -7.82 -14.52
CA ASN A 2 -13.42 -8.28 -13.86
C ASN A 2 -13.06 -9.33 -12.80
N THR A 3 -13.05 -8.94 -11.53
CA THR A 3 -12.93 -9.90 -10.43
C THR A 3 -14.27 -10.62 -10.30
N THR A 4 -14.34 -11.86 -10.78
CA THR A 4 -15.44 -12.76 -10.44
C THR A 4 -15.56 -12.80 -8.91
N ALA A 5 -16.69 -12.34 -8.38
CA ALA A 5 -16.97 -12.42 -6.97
C ALA A 5 -17.11 -13.90 -6.61
N HIS A 6 -16.09 -14.45 -5.95
CA HIS A 6 -16.13 -15.82 -5.47
C HIS A 6 -16.83 -15.84 -4.11
N ASP A 7 -17.92 -16.59 -4.00
CA ASP A 7 -18.57 -16.84 -2.72
C ASP A 7 -17.74 -17.87 -1.93
N PHE A 8 -17.35 -17.51 -0.71
CA PHE A 8 -16.57 -18.38 0.18
C PHE A 8 -17.35 -18.65 1.47
N VAL A 9 -17.43 -19.92 1.84
CA VAL A 9 -17.92 -20.34 3.15
C VAL A 9 -16.74 -20.90 3.94
N THR A 10 -16.54 -20.39 5.16
CA THR A 10 -15.54 -20.93 6.10
C THR A 10 -16.24 -21.85 7.07
N VAL A 11 -15.90 -23.14 7.04
CA VAL A 11 -16.49 -24.17 7.90
C VAL A 11 -15.42 -24.73 8.83
N GLU A 12 -15.71 -24.81 10.12
CA GLU A 12 -14.88 -25.53 11.07
C GLU A 12 -15.09 -27.03 10.88
N MET A 13 -14.05 -27.74 10.41
CA MET A 13 -14.19 -29.15 10.01
C MET A 13 -14.19 -30.14 11.18
N ARG A 14 -13.94 -29.71 12.43
CA ARG A 14 -14.00 -30.51 13.67
C ARG A 14 -13.51 -31.98 13.53
N GLY A 15 -12.33 -32.17 12.92
CA GLY A 15 -11.71 -33.50 12.74
C GLY A 15 -11.89 -34.15 11.36
N LEU A 16 -12.81 -33.66 10.52
CA LEU A 16 -13.09 -34.23 9.19
C LEU A 16 -12.04 -33.91 8.11
N LYS A 17 -11.10 -32.99 8.39
CA LYS A 17 -10.14 -32.50 7.40
C LYS A 17 -9.28 -33.62 6.80
N ALA A 18 -8.80 -34.55 7.63
CA ALA A 18 -7.93 -35.63 7.17
C ALA A 18 -8.66 -36.59 6.21
N ALA A 19 -9.88 -37.01 6.58
CA ALA A 19 -10.72 -37.85 5.74
C ALA A 19 -11.09 -37.15 4.41
N LEU A 20 -11.37 -35.85 4.46
CA LEU A 20 -11.69 -35.05 3.28
C LEU A 20 -10.50 -34.94 2.30
N VAL A 21 -9.29 -34.75 2.83
CA VAL A 21 -8.06 -34.71 2.03
C VAL A 21 -7.77 -36.08 1.41
N ALA A 22 -7.87 -37.15 2.20
CA ALA A 22 -7.65 -38.51 1.70
C ALA A 22 -8.63 -38.88 0.58
N ARG A 23 -9.90 -38.51 0.73
CA ARG A 23 -10.92 -38.75 -0.29
C ARG A 23 -10.67 -37.93 -1.56
N ALA A 24 -10.30 -36.66 -1.44
CA ALA A 24 -9.95 -35.83 -2.59
C ALA A 24 -8.75 -36.38 -3.37
N GLN A 25 -7.76 -36.94 -2.67
CA GLN A 25 -6.62 -37.63 -3.28
C GLN A 25 -7.04 -38.92 -4.02
N ALA A 26 -7.87 -39.74 -3.40
CA ALA A 26 -8.39 -40.97 -4.02
C ALA A 26 -9.19 -40.69 -5.30
N GLU A 27 -9.99 -39.63 -5.29
CA GLU A 27 -10.81 -39.18 -6.44
C GLU A 27 -10.03 -38.27 -7.42
N ARG A 28 -8.75 -37.97 -7.15
CA ARG A 28 -7.87 -37.08 -7.94
C ARG A 28 -8.47 -35.70 -8.23
N VAL A 29 -9.26 -35.16 -7.30
CA VAL A 29 -9.85 -33.82 -7.37
C VAL A 29 -9.35 -32.94 -6.23
N SER A 30 -9.54 -31.62 -6.33
CA SER A 30 -9.23 -30.75 -5.20
C SER A 30 -10.27 -30.89 -4.09
N VAL A 31 -9.86 -30.65 -2.84
CA VAL A 31 -10.76 -30.64 -1.68
C VAL A 31 -11.94 -29.69 -1.91
N SER A 32 -11.72 -28.54 -2.55
CA SER A 32 -12.79 -27.58 -2.86
C SER A 32 -13.78 -28.10 -3.90
N VAL A 33 -13.34 -28.85 -4.91
CA VAL A 33 -14.23 -29.50 -5.89
C VAL A 33 -15.08 -30.55 -5.18
N LEU A 34 -14.46 -31.37 -4.34
CA LEU A 34 -15.14 -32.42 -3.59
C LEU A 34 -16.20 -31.84 -2.62
N VAL A 35 -15.85 -30.79 -1.88
CA VAL A 35 -16.79 -30.10 -0.96
C VAL A 35 -17.93 -29.44 -1.73
N ARG A 36 -17.64 -28.71 -2.81
CA ARG A 36 -18.71 -28.10 -3.62
C ARG A 36 -19.65 -29.14 -4.22
N GLY A 37 -19.11 -30.26 -4.72
CA GLY A 37 -19.93 -31.35 -5.23
C GLY A 37 -20.80 -31.98 -4.14
N ALA A 38 -20.29 -32.15 -2.92
CA ALA A 38 -21.06 -32.64 -1.79
C ALA A 38 -22.19 -31.68 -1.39
N VAL A 39 -21.88 -30.38 -1.27
CA VAL A 39 -22.86 -29.33 -0.95
C VAL A 39 -23.92 -29.22 -2.04
N ALA A 40 -23.53 -29.26 -3.32
CA ALA A 40 -24.49 -29.20 -4.43
C ALA A 40 -25.44 -30.41 -4.43
N ARG A 41 -24.95 -31.61 -4.13
CA ARG A 41 -25.81 -32.81 -4.00
C ARG A 41 -26.78 -32.68 -2.82
N ASP A 42 -26.32 -32.22 -1.67
CA ASP A 42 -27.15 -32.04 -0.48
C ASP A 42 -28.24 -31.00 -0.68
N LEU A 43 -27.94 -29.94 -1.44
CA LEU A 43 -28.90 -28.90 -1.83
C LEU A 43 -29.78 -29.28 -3.04
N GLY A 44 -29.62 -30.49 -3.61
CA GLY A 44 -30.41 -30.94 -4.77
C GLY A 44 -30.07 -30.25 -6.11
N LEU A 45 -28.90 -29.62 -6.22
CA LEU A 45 -28.47 -28.80 -7.36
C LEU A 45 -27.60 -29.56 -8.39
N ALA A 46 -27.47 -30.88 -8.27
CA ALA A 46 -26.56 -31.64 -9.12
C ALA A 46 -27.21 -32.06 -10.45
N ALA A 47 -26.95 -31.30 -11.52
CA ALA A 47 -27.02 -31.75 -12.91
C ALA A 47 -25.74 -31.28 -13.67
N ASP A 48 -25.00 -32.27 -14.17
CA ASP A 48 -23.89 -32.27 -15.14
C ASP A 48 -22.89 -31.09 -15.22
N GLY A 49 -21.69 -31.35 -14.67
CA GLY A 49 -20.44 -31.37 -15.45
C GLY A 49 -19.88 -30.08 -16.05
N GLU A 50 -19.12 -29.30 -15.28
CA GLU A 50 -18.08 -28.37 -15.81
C GLU A 50 -17.01 -28.15 -14.72
N ALA A 51 -16.14 -29.13 -14.47
CA ALA A 51 -15.11 -29.06 -13.42
C ALA A 51 -13.66 -29.02 -13.94
N SER A 52 -13.43 -28.81 -15.24
CA SER A 52 -12.11 -29.09 -15.84
C SER A 52 -11.48 -27.95 -16.65
N ARG A 53 -11.70 -26.66 -16.32
CA ARG A 53 -10.99 -25.57 -17.04
C ARG A 53 -10.36 -24.45 -16.21
N MET A 54 -10.55 -24.37 -14.89
CA MET A 54 -10.06 -23.20 -14.12
C MET A 54 -8.76 -23.40 -13.33
N ASN A 55 -8.21 -24.62 -13.24
CA ASN A 55 -7.09 -24.90 -12.33
C ASN A 55 -5.68 -24.66 -12.91
N ALA A 56 -5.56 -24.18 -14.16
CA ALA A 56 -4.26 -24.07 -14.83
C ALA A 56 -3.63 -22.66 -14.84
N LEU A 57 -4.25 -21.64 -14.23
CA LEU A 57 -3.84 -20.24 -14.45
C LEU A 57 -3.24 -19.49 -13.24
N THR A 58 -2.98 -20.16 -12.12
CA THR A 58 -2.50 -19.48 -10.88
C THR A 58 -1.07 -19.83 -10.48
N ALA A 59 -0.18 -20.05 -11.45
CA ALA A 59 1.26 -19.99 -11.23
C ALA A 59 1.76 -18.56 -11.54
N GLY A 60 1.55 -17.64 -10.60
CA GLY A 60 2.16 -16.30 -10.59
C GLY A 60 3.54 -16.31 -9.91
N PRO A 61 4.45 -15.38 -10.26
CA PRO A 61 5.84 -15.42 -9.84
C PRO A 61 5.99 -15.29 -8.33
N ALA A 62 7.10 -15.83 -7.80
CA ALA A 62 7.45 -15.96 -6.39
C ALA A 62 7.21 -14.68 -5.58
N SER A 63 6.00 -14.54 -5.05
CA SER A 63 5.68 -13.58 -4.00
C SER A 63 6.36 -14.07 -2.73
N ALA A 64 7.07 -13.18 -2.03
CA ALA A 64 7.58 -13.45 -0.69
C ALA A 64 6.50 -14.18 0.13
N ALA A 65 6.85 -15.32 0.73
CA ALA A 65 5.93 -16.29 1.32
C ALA A 65 4.74 -15.62 2.04
N SER A 66 3.62 -15.47 1.34
CA SER A 66 2.45 -14.78 1.87
C SER A 66 1.64 -15.76 2.72
N VAL A 67 1.34 -15.36 3.95
CA VAL A 67 0.51 -16.18 4.86
C VAL A 67 -0.95 -15.76 4.71
N LYS A 68 -1.84 -16.72 4.46
CA LYS A 68 -3.28 -16.48 4.46
C LYS A 68 -3.76 -16.25 5.89
N LEU A 69 -4.25 -15.04 6.15
CA LEU A 69 -4.81 -14.63 7.43
C LEU A 69 -6.34 -14.63 7.36
N SER A 70 -6.99 -15.30 8.32
CA SER A 70 -8.46 -15.29 8.49
C SER A 70 -8.81 -14.51 9.76
N ILE A 71 -9.49 -13.36 9.59
CA ILE A 71 -9.89 -12.45 10.66
C ILE A 71 -11.42 -12.36 10.67
N ARG A 72 -12.03 -12.34 11.86
CA ARG A 72 -13.45 -12.00 12.02
C ARG A 72 -13.56 -10.49 12.25
N MET A 73 -14.42 -9.84 11.48
CA MET A 73 -14.70 -8.41 11.56
C MET A 73 -16.20 -8.22 11.51
N THR A 74 -16.70 -7.13 12.08
CA THR A 74 -18.08 -6.71 11.84
C THR A 74 -18.26 -6.29 10.38
N SER A 75 -19.50 -6.26 9.90
CA SER A 75 -19.83 -5.80 8.55
C SER A 75 -19.41 -4.35 8.31
N GLU A 76 -19.40 -3.52 9.35
CA GLU A 76 -18.98 -2.13 9.28
C GLU A 76 -17.45 -2.01 9.14
N GLU A 77 -16.69 -2.72 9.99
CA GLU A 77 -15.22 -2.75 9.91
C GLU A 77 -14.73 -3.26 8.55
N ALA A 78 -15.38 -4.29 7.98
CA ALA A 78 -15.04 -4.83 6.67
C ALA A 78 -15.31 -3.81 5.53
N ARG A 79 -16.38 -3.00 5.66
CA ARG A 79 -16.67 -1.90 4.74
C ARG A 79 -15.63 -0.79 4.86
N GLN A 80 -15.29 -0.38 6.08
CA GLN A 80 -14.26 0.64 6.34
C GLN A 80 -12.91 0.22 5.77
N LEU A 81 -12.47 -1.03 6.01
CA LEU A 81 -11.24 -1.59 5.43
C LEU A 81 -11.26 -1.53 3.90
N SER A 82 -12.38 -1.89 3.28
CA SER A 82 -12.53 -1.86 1.82
C SER A 82 -12.57 -0.44 1.25
N ALA A 83 -13.14 0.52 1.98
CA ALA A 83 -13.18 1.93 1.59
C ALA A 83 -11.78 2.56 1.69
N GLY A 84 -11.09 2.35 2.82
CA GLY A 84 -9.73 2.84 3.04
C GLY A 84 -8.73 2.28 2.02
N ALA A 85 -8.77 0.97 1.76
CA ALA A 85 -7.93 0.35 0.74
C ALA A 85 -8.15 0.95 -0.65
N ARG A 86 -9.41 1.18 -1.05
CA ARG A 86 -9.75 1.82 -2.33
C ARG A 86 -9.27 3.28 -2.39
N ALA A 87 -9.50 4.06 -1.34
CA ALA A 87 -9.05 5.45 -1.27
C ALA A 87 -7.51 5.55 -1.36
N ALA A 88 -6.79 4.57 -0.80
CA ALA A 88 -5.35 4.47 -0.89
C ALA A 88 -4.83 3.84 -2.21
N GLY A 89 -5.70 3.33 -3.07
CA GLY A 89 -5.31 2.61 -4.29
C GLY A 89 -4.61 1.27 -4.05
N LEU A 90 -4.84 0.65 -2.89
CA LEU A 90 -4.17 -0.58 -2.44
C LEU A 90 -5.12 -1.79 -2.41
N SER A 91 -4.56 -3.00 -2.43
CA SER A 91 -5.32 -4.20 -2.09
C SER A 91 -5.65 -4.21 -0.59
N ARG A 92 -6.73 -4.89 -0.17
CA ARG A 92 -7.10 -5.01 1.25
C ARG A 92 -5.96 -5.54 2.12
N GLY A 93 -5.21 -6.52 1.63
CA GLY A 93 -4.07 -7.11 2.33
C GLY A 93 -2.88 -6.15 2.44
N ALA A 94 -2.57 -5.40 1.37
CA ALA A 94 -1.51 -4.40 1.40
C ALA A 94 -1.87 -3.21 2.30
N TYR A 95 -3.14 -2.78 2.27
CA TYR A 95 -3.67 -1.74 3.15
C TYR A 95 -3.60 -2.18 4.62
N LEU A 96 -4.08 -3.39 4.94
CA LEU A 96 -3.99 -3.95 6.30
C LEU A 96 -2.55 -4.12 6.78
N ALA A 97 -1.65 -4.62 5.93
CA ALA A 97 -0.23 -4.73 6.24
C ALA A 97 0.41 -3.36 6.52
N GLY A 98 0.03 -2.34 5.75
CA GLY A 98 0.47 -0.97 5.97
C GLY A 98 -0.08 -0.37 7.27
N LEU A 99 -1.33 -0.66 7.64
CA LEU A 99 -1.88 -0.26 8.95
C LEU A 99 -1.13 -0.94 10.10
N ILE A 100 -0.85 -2.25 10.00
CA ILE A 100 -0.06 -2.99 11.01
C ILE A 100 1.36 -2.44 11.15
N ALA A 101 1.96 -2.03 10.03
CA ALA A 101 3.28 -1.39 10.01
C ALA A 101 3.24 0.08 10.50
N ASN A 102 2.08 0.58 10.95
CA ASN A 102 1.86 1.96 11.37
C ASN A 102 2.29 2.98 10.32
N VAL A 103 2.07 2.70 9.03
CA VAL A 103 2.40 3.67 7.98
C VAL A 103 1.52 4.91 8.19
N PRO A 104 2.09 6.07 8.53
CA PRO A 104 1.32 7.23 9.02
C PRO A 104 0.27 7.69 8.01
N VAL A 105 0.59 7.57 6.72
CA VAL A 105 -0.28 7.93 5.59
C VAL A 105 -1.59 7.13 5.50
N LEU A 106 -1.63 5.93 6.09
CA LEU A 106 -2.81 5.05 6.08
C LEU A 106 -3.62 5.16 7.37
N SER A 107 -2.99 5.57 8.47
CA SER A 107 -3.60 5.62 9.80
C SER A 107 -4.11 7.00 10.20
N ALA A 108 -3.58 8.08 9.62
CA ALA A 108 -3.94 9.45 10.01
C ALA A 108 -4.88 10.11 9.00
N ALA A 109 -6.13 10.35 9.41
CA ALA A 109 -7.08 11.20 8.70
C ALA A 109 -6.71 12.71 8.71
N GLY A 110 -5.58 13.11 9.31
CA GLY A 110 -5.19 14.52 9.46
C GLY A 110 -3.77 14.89 9.00
N GLY A 111 -2.80 13.97 9.01
CA GLY A 111 -1.39 14.34 8.80
C GLY A 111 -1.01 14.57 7.33
N ARG A 112 -1.40 13.66 6.42
CA ARG A 112 -0.88 13.67 5.04
C ARG A 112 -1.24 14.94 4.27
N SER A 113 -2.50 15.36 4.34
CA SER A 113 -2.97 16.56 3.64
C SER A 113 -2.29 17.81 4.16
N GLU A 114 -2.08 17.90 5.48
CA GLU A 114 -1.38 19.01 6.12
C GLU A 114 0.11 19.05 5.72
N HIS A 115 0.77 17.89 5.70
CA HIS A 115 2.18 17.77 5.28
C HIS A 115 2.37 18.10 3.79
N ILE A 116 1.45 17.66 2.92
CA ILE A 116 1.45 18.03 1.50
C ILE A 116 1.18 19.53 1.34
N ALA A 117 0.22 20.11 2.07
CA ALA A 117 -0.06 21.53 2.02
C ALA A 117 1.14 22.38 2.48
N ALA A 118 1.80 21.98 3.58
CA ALA A 118 3.02 22.62 4.07
C ALA A 118 4.17 22.52 3.04
N LEU A 119 4.34 21.36 2.40
CA LEU A 119 5.33 21.19 1.34
C LEU A 119 5.01 22.06 0.11
N MET A 120 3.75 22.13 -0.31
CA MET A 120 3.33 23.01 -1.43
C MET A 120 3.59 24.48 -1.13
N ALA A 121 3.28 24.94 0.09
CA ALA A 121 3.59 26.30 0.53
C ALA A 121 5.11 26.56 0.47
N SER A 122 5.92 25.64 0.98
CA SER A 122 7.38 25.75 0.93
C SER A 122 7.95 25.73 -0.50
N CYS A 123 7.37 24.94 -1.43
CA CYS A 123 7.72 24.99 -2.85
C CYS A 123 7.40 26.36 -3.49
N ALA A 124 6.28 26.98 -3.11
CA ALA A 124 5.90 28.31 -3.61
C ALA A 124 6.87 29.39 -3.11
N GLU A 125 7.33 29.28 -1.86
CA GLU A 125 8.40 30.13 -1.31
C GLU A 125 9.71 29.94 -2.07
N LEU A 126 10.16 28.70 -2.31
CA LEU A 126 11.37 28.44 -3.11
C LEU A 126 11.27 28.94 -4.56
N SER A 127 10.10 28.84 -5.18
CA SER A 127 9.87 29.39 -6.53
C SER A 127 10.02 30.92 -6.56
N THR A 128 9.54 31.59 -5.52
CA THR A 128 9.73 33.03 -5.33
C THR A 128 11.21 33.37 -5.08
N LEU A 129 11.88 32.60 -4.23
CA LEU A 129 13.31 32.74 -3.95
C LEU A 129 14.17 32.57 -5.21
N SER A 130 13.87 31.55 -6.02
CA SER A 130 14.54 31.31 -7.29
C SER A 130 14.39 32.50 -8.25
N ARG A 131 13.17 33.03 -8.41
CA ARG A 131 12.92 34.22 -9.24
C ARG A 131 13.69 35.45 -8.75
N ASN A 132 13.76 35.65 -7.44
CA ASN A 132 14.52 36.74 -6.83
C ASN A 132 16.03 36.59 -7.08
N VAL A 133 16.58 35.38 -6.96
CA VAL A 133 17.99 35.09 -7.27
C VAL A 133 18.30 35.32 -8.75
N HIS A 134 17.42 34.90 -9.66
CA HIS A 134 17.59 35.17 -11.10
C HIS A 134 17.57 36.68 -11.40
N ARG A 135 16.64 37.42 -10.78
CA ARG A 135 16.54 38.88 -10.94
C ARG A 135 17.78 39.59 -10.39
N LEU A 136 18.27 39.18 -9.21
CA LEU A 136 19.51 39.68 -8.66
C LEU A 136 20.70 39.40 -9.60
N THR A 137 20.79 38.18 -10.12
CA THR A 137 21.85 37.81 -11.08
C THR A 137 21.83 38.70 -12.31
N ALA A 138 20.65 39.05 -12.82
CA ALA A 138 20.51 39.97 -13.95
C ALA A 138 20.99 41.39 -13.60
N LEU A 139 20.60 41.92 -12.43
CA LEU A 139 21.02 43.25 -11.95
C LEU A 139 22.54 43.33 -11.74
N LEU A 140 23.13 42.29 -11.14
CA LEU A 140 24.59 42.23 -10.93
C LEU A 140 25.35 42.16 -12.26
N ARG A 141 24.83 41.47 -13.28
CA ARG A 141 25.42 41.47 -14.63
C ARG A 141 25.36 42.84 -15.31
N GLN A 142 24.39 43.67 -14.94
CA GLN A 142 24.24 45.04 -15.44
C GLN A 142 25.07 46.05 -14.63
N ALA A 143 25.79 45.60 -13.59
CA ALA A 143 26.47 46.45 -12.61
C ALA A 143 25.52 47.43 -11.88
N ASP A 144 24.22 47.12 -11.84
CA ASP A 144 23.19 47.91 -11.18
C ASP A 144 23.11 47.54 -9.69
N VAL A 145 23.94 48.22 -8.89
CA VAL A 145 24.09 47.93 -7.46
C VAL A 145 22.93 48.47 -6.61
N GLU A 146 22.39 49.64 -6.94
CA GLU A 146 21.28 50.24 -6.17
C GLU A 146 20.01 49.37 -6.17
N PRO A 147 19.53 48.86 -7.33
CA PRO A 147 18.37 47.96 -7.36
C PRO A 147 18.65 46.57 -6.75
N ALA A 148 19.93 46.19 -6.60
CA ALA A 148 20.33 44.92 -6.01
C ALA A 148 20.38 44.94 -4.47
N ARG A 149 20.52 46.13 -3.85
CA ARG A 149 20.62 46.28 -2.38
C ARG A 149 19.51 45.55 -1.59
N PRO A 150 18.23 45.57 -2.00
CA PRO A 150 17.15 44.92 -1.24
C PRO A 150 17.28 43.38 -1.14
N TYR A 151 18.00 42.73 -2.06
CA TYR A 151 18.15 41.27 -2.04
C TYR A 151 19.18 40.77 -1.02
N ARG A 152 19.95 41.66 -0.38
CA ARG A 152 20.99 41.27 0.58
C ARG A 152 20.42 40.50 1.77
N ALA A 153 19.35 41.00 2.38
CA ALA A 153 18.70 40.33 3.52
C ALA A 153 18.15 38.94 3.15
N MET A 154 17.69 38.77 1.90
CA MET A 154 17.24 37.47 1.40
C MET A 154 18.40 36.48 1.23
N LEU A 155 19.58 36.94 0.82
CA LEU A 155 20.76 36.07 0.71
C LEU A 155 21.23 35.56 2.08
N ASP A 156 21.07 36.39 3.13
CA ASP A 156 21.44 36.01 4.50
C ASP A 156 20.58 34.84 5.03
N THR A 157 19.33 34.69 4.55
CA THR A 157 18.43 33.59 4.97
C THR A 157 18.37 32.42 3.99
N LEU A 158 18.80 32.61 2.74
CA LEU A 158 18.67 31.65 1.62
C LEU A 158 19.10 30.21 1.98
N ALA A 159 20.27 30.04 2.58
CA ALA A 159 20.76 28.71 2.94
C ALA A 159 19.92 28.04 4.05
N GLY A 160 19.36 28.84 4.97
CA GLY A 160 18.42 28.37 5.98
C GLY A 160 17.09 27.95 5.37
N ASP A 161 16.57 28.75 4.44
CA ASP A 161 15.29 28.50 3.78
C ASP A 161 15.34 27.24 2.90
N VAL A 162 16.44 27.03 2.16
CA VAL A 162 16.66 25.80 1.38
C VAL A 162 16.76 24.56 2.29
N ARG A 163 17.50 24.65 3.40
CA ARG A 163 17.63 23.54 4.35
C ARG A 163 16.30 23.19 5.01
N ARG A 164 15.51 24.18 5.43
CA ARG A 164 14.17 23.98 5.98
C ARG A 164 13.26 23.28 4.97
N HIS A 165 13.33 23.66 3.68
CA HIS A 165 12.59 22.96 2.63
C HIS A 165 13.01 21.49 2.48
N LEU A 166 14.32 21.22 2.45
CA LEU A 166 14.83 19.86 2.36
C LEU A 166 14.41 18.99 3.55
N GLU A 167 14.41 19.56 4.76
CA GLU A 167 13.92 18.89 5.96
C GLU A 167 12.42 18.57 5.84
N LEU A 168 11.59 19.53 5.43
CA LEU A 168 10.15 19.31 5.21
C LEU A 168 9.91 18.21 4.16
N ALA A 169 10.60 18.27 3.02
CA ALA A 169 10.49 17.26 1.97
C ALA A 169 10.90 15.87 2.46
N ALA A 170 11.98 15.77 3.24
CA ALA A 170 12.43 14.50 3.82
C ALA A 170 11.39 13.91 4.78
N HIS A 171 10.76 14.72 5.62
CA HIS A 171 9.69 14.28 6.52
C HIS A 171 8.48 13.76 5.72
N VAL A 172 7.98 14.52 4.75
CA VAL A 172 6.86 14.08 3.90
C VAL A 172 7.20 12.78 3.17
N LEU A 173 8.41 12.65 2.61
CA LEU A 173 8.82 11.42 1.94
C LEU A 173 8.91 10.24 2.91
N ALA A 174 9.36 10.45 4.15
CA ALA A 174 9.38 9.42 5.18
C ALA A 174 7.96 8.97 5.57
N ASP A 175 7.01 9.91 5.71
CA ASP A 175 5.61 9.60 6.02
C ASP A 175 4.91 8.83 4.90
N LEU A 176 5.31 9.09 3.65
CA LEU A 176 4.77 8.44 2.46
C LEU A 176 5.40 7.07 2.18
N GLN A 177 6.57 6.75 2.73
CA GLN A 177 7.23 5.47 2.51
C GLN A 177 6.60 4.38 3.37
N PRO A 178 6.10 3.26 2.80
CA PRO A 178 5.77 2.09 3.59
C PRO A 178 7.05 1.53 4.20
N GLN A 179 7.17 1.51 5.54
CA GLN A 179 8.34 1.03 6.31
C GLN A 179 8.82 -0.41 5.98
N SER A 180 8.15 -1.15 5.09
CA SER A 180 8.40 -2.55 4.76
C SER A 180 9.76 -2.88 4.13
N ARG A 181 10.66 -1.92 3.91
CA ARG A 181 12.02 -2.18 3.36
C ARG A 181 13.16 -2.16 4.38
N ARG A 182 12.92 -1.79 5.65
CA ARG A 182 13.94 -1.78 6.72
C ARG A 182 13.64 -2.81 7.80
N ALA A 183 13.70 -4.11 7.47
CA ALA A 183 14.07 -5.17 8.42
C ALA A 183 14.19 -6.52 7.71
N ARG A 184 15.37 -6.81 7.16
CA ARG A 184 15.88 -8.19 7.13
C ARG A 184 17.36 -8.15 7.48
N PRO A 185 17.73 -8.38 8.74
CA PRO A 185 19.10 -8.74 9.07
C PRO A 185 19.42 -10.08 8.35
N PRO A 186 20.63 -10.26 7.78
CA PRO A 186 21.01 -11.56 7.26
C PRO A 186 21.03 -12.57 8.42
N ALA A 187 20.27 -13.65 8.26
CA ALA A 187 20.28 -14.77 9.19
C ALA A 187 21.70 -15.32 9.28
N ARG A 188 22.31 -15.24 10.47
CA ARG A 188 23.52 -16.00 10.79
C ARG A 188 23.16 -17.48 10.83
N SER A 189 23.84 -18.28 10.02
CA SER A 189 23.81 -19.74 10.04
C SER A 189 24.43 -20.25 11.35
N PRO A 190 23.81 -21.21 12.06
CA PRO A 190 24.50 -21.97 13.09
C PRO A 190 25.33 -23.09 12.43
N GLN A 191 26.55 -23.28 12.95
CA GLN A 191 27.33 -24.51 12.79
C GLN A 191 26.78 -25.60 13.72
#